data_AF-A0A0C1N284-F1
#
_entry.id   AF-A0A0C1N284-F1
#
_cell.length_a   1.000
_cell.length_b   1.000
_cell.length_c   1.000
_cell.angle_alpha   90.00
_cell.angle_beta   90.00
_cell.angle_gamma   90.00
#
_symmetry.space_group_name_H-M   'P 1'
#
loop_
_entity.id
_entity.type
_entity.pdbx_description
1 polymer ?
#
loop_
_entity_poly.entity_id
_entity_poly.type
_entity_poly.pdbx_seq_one_letter_code
_entity_poly.pdbx_strand_id
1 'polypeptide(L)'
;MERETPPKLEITRSLNLNPEDWLRATWRPRNPLPRPEVKPFDKIKALKKLAKVWENINLDNSKARYIFEAWKKADIPHTMSRQEANFWLTAITTNERPTNIDLCESDVTLQDARRRVIEWCGKGLGIPPEIMIPIASLFSVIEFIVALFEIKPLEDWEKKLVSAGVTLRDRGTDLASRGIIEGFRIYILPYLTDAEIQEMRQYLRPFLDTQQHKYWLNLYDIAAMLGMHEELLTLQETWKNGGYKAYQYCIQAYSNHVFGFKSAQAVESWMRENKFLLCSSTDVRAWLAHTEYSALDFIRDSILLSNNKKIGAELLEAFTLVEAPEAAPYMLELILASKTPKIAQQWLNDRPNHAIFGLISMLCHKNYSPANVSQKQLSDAAITFLQSMVKKGHQSLIEAVLEQETGANTTRLREILLPATSGVIYLDAESTPTWCQTALVKSSDLKHIQLPKWAISHNLPSITTGNKCLNTEQIEICLRSLKESTLNSPHPLVAALKNNCNS
;
A
#
# COMPACT_ATOMS: atom_id res chain seq x y z
N MET A 1 38.09 33.74 3.51
CA MET A 1 37.41 32.51 3.95
C MET A 1 36.54 32.04 2.81
N GLU A 2 37.05 31.12 2.00
CA GLU A 2 36.23 30.36 1.06
C GLU A 2 35.20 29.58 1.90
N ARG A 3 33.90 29.81 1.66
CA ARG A 3 32.86 28.96 2.21
C ARG A 3 33.02 27.61 1.53
N GLU A 4 33.44 26.59 2.29
CA GLU A 4 33.34 25.21 1.85
C GLU A 4 31.92 24.98 1.34
N THR A 5 31.80 24.57 0.09
CA THR A 5 30.52 24.26 -0.54
C THR A 5 29.89 23.14 0.30
N PRO A 6 28.71 23.37 0.91
CA PRO A 6 28.09 22.35 1.74
C PRO A 6 27.87 21.08 0.90
N PRO A 7 28.08 19.89 1.48
CA PRO A 7 27.91 18.63 0.77
C PRO A 7 26.51 18.55 0.19
N LYS A 8 26.42 18.26 -1.12
CA LYS A 8 25.16 18.09 -1.84
C LYS A 8 24.36 16.98 -1.14
N LEU A 9 23.17 17.31 -0.64
CA LEU A 9 22.25 16.33 -0.06
C LEU A 9 21.82 15.37 -1.17
N GLU A 10 22.34 14.14 -1.14
CA GLU A 10 21.82 13.08 -2.00
C GLU A 10 20.54 12.52 -1.39
N ILE A 11 19.40 12.89 -1.98
CA ILE A 11 18.11 12.31 -1.62
C ILE A 11 17.89 11.08 -2.47
N THR A 12 18.03 9.93 -1.83
CA THR A 12 17.73 8.64 -2.43
C THR A 12 16.23 8.48 -2.59
N ARG A 13 15.81 7.99 -3.77
CA ARG A 13 14.45 7.58 -4.05
C ARG A 13 14.39 6.06 -4.07
N SER A 14 13.46 5.49 -3.34
CA SER A 14 13.18 4.05 -3.36
C SER A 14 11.69 3.78 -3.51
N LEU A 15 11.39 2.67 -4.17
CA LEU A 15 10.06 2.07 -4.24
C LEU A 15 10.17 0.68 -3.63
N ASN A 16 9.56 0.49 -2.46
CA ASN A 16 9.59 -0.76 -1.71
C ASN A 16 8.55 -1.77 -2.24
N LEU A 17 8.50 -1.92 -3.56
CA LEU A 17 7.71 -2.94 -4.24
C LEU A 17 8.43 -4.29 -4.11
N ASN A 18 7.66 -5.36 -3.98
CA ASN A 18 8.24 -6.69 -4.03
C ASN A 18 8.70 -7.00 -5.47
N PRO A 19 9.69 -7.89 -5.67
CA PRO A 19 10.11 -8.28 -7.02
C PRO A 19 8.96 -8.71 -7.94
N GLU A 20 7.95 -9.41 -7.43
CA GLU A 20 6.77 -9.84 -8.18
C GLU A 20 5.83 -8.69 -8.58
N ASP A 21 5.82 -7.57 -7.85
CA ASP A 21 5.00 -6.40 -8.21
C ASP A 21 5.49 -5.76 -9.50
N TRP A 22 6.81 -5.75 -9.74
CA TRP A 22 7.41 -5.24 -10.98
C TRP A 22 7.00 -6.04 -12.21
N LEU A 23 6.72 -7.34 -12.06
CA LEU A 23 6.27 -8.21 -13.14
C LEU A 23 4.86 -7.86 -13.65
N ARG A 24 4.13 -6.98 -12.95
CA ARG A 24 2.83 -6.47 -13.41
C ARG A 24 2.96 -5.51 -14.58
N ALA A 25 4.09 -4.81 -14.69
CA ALA A 25 4.39 -3.95 -15.84
C ALA A 25 5.03 -4.79 -16.94
N THR A 26 4.20 -5.52 -17.69
CA THR A 26 4.65 -6.57 -18.63
C THR A 26 5.44 -6.08 -19.84
N TRP A 27 5.48 -4.76 -20.05
CA TRP A 27 6.34 -4.09 -21.04
C TRP A 27 7.78 -3.86 -20.54
N ARG A 28 8.06 -4.05 -19.25
CA ARG A 28 9.42 -3.99 -18.70
C ARG A 28 10.17 -5.30 -18.94
N PRO A 29 11.52 -5.28 -18.99
CA PRO A 29 12.30 -6.51 -18.99
C PRO A 29 11.94 -7.40 -17.78
N ARG A 30 11.70 -8.69 -18.04
CA ARG A 30 11.37 -9.66 -16.99
C ARG A 30 12.62 -10.21 -16.32
N ASN A 31 12.54 -10.32 -15.00
CA ASN A 31 13.47 -11.09 -14.18
C ASN A 31 12.67 -12.14 -13.41
N PRO A 32 12.50 -13.36 -13.95
CA PRO A 32 11.73 -14.40 -13.28
C PRO A 32 12.39 -14.79 -11.96
N LEU A 33 11.56 -15.12 -10.97
CA LEU A 33 12.00 -15.61 -9.68
C LEU A 33 12.48 -17.07 -9.78
N PRO A 34 13.51 -17.45 -9.02
CA PRO A 34 13.96 -18.83 -8.97
C PRO A 34 12.86 -19.73 -8.40
N ARG A 35 12.58 -20.85 -9.06
CA ARG A 35 11.63 -21.85 -8.54
C ARG A 35 12.19 -22.50 -7.28
N PRO A 36 11.43 -22.57 -6.18
CA PRO A 36 11.85 -23.30 -4.99
C PRO A 36 12.04 -24.80 -5.29
N GLU A 37 13.01 -25.43 -4.63
CA GLU A 37 13.22 -26.88 -4.75
C GLU A 37 12.04 -27.67 -4.20
N VAL A 38 11.67 -28.74 -4.91
CA VAL A 38 10.61 -29.68 -4.49
C VAL A 38 11.10 -30.48 -3.29
N LYS A 39 10.34 -30.42 -2.19
CA LYS A 39 10.61 -31.22 -0.98
C LYS A 39 9.81 -32.53 -0.97
N PRO A 40 10.29 -33.58 -0.30
CA PRO A 40 9.50 -34.79 -0.08
C PRO A 40 8.20 -34.49 0.68
N PHE A 41 7.13 -35.17 0.31
CA PHE A 41 5.82 -34.96 0.90
C PHE A 41 5.75 -35.49 2.34
N ASP A 42 5.42 -34.60 3.28
CA ASP A 42 5.12 -34.96 4.67
C ASP A 42 3.60 -34.79 4.93
N LYS A 43 2.88 -35.91 4.80
CA LYS A 43 1.41 -35.95 4.99
C LYS A 43 0.99 -35.45 6.36
N ILE A 44 1.72 -35.79 7.42
CA ILE A 44 1.37 -35.41 8.80
C ILE A 44 1.47 -33.89 8.96
N LYS A 45 2.53 -33.29 8.43
CA LYS A 45 2.71 -31.84 8.42
C LYS A 45 1.65 -31.14 7.57
N ALA A 46 1.29 -31.70 6.41
CA ALA A 46 0.25 -31.16 5.54
C ALA A 46 -1.15 -31.20 6.21
N LEU A 47 -1.49 -32.29 6.90
CA LEU A 47 -2.73 -32.41 7.68
C LEU A 47 -2.78 -31.39 8.82
N LYS A 48 -1.66 -31.13 9.51
CA LYS A 48 -1.57 -30.08 10.54
C LYS A 48 -1.80 -28.68 9.95
N LYS A 49 -1.25 -28.41 8.76
CA LYS A 49 -1.47 -27.14 8.04
C LYS A 49 -2.94 -26.99 7.63
N LEU A 50 -3.55 -28.05 7.10
CA LEU A 50 -4.96 -28.06 6.72
C LEU A 50 -5.89 -27.86 7.92
N ALA A 51 -5.60 -28.46 9.07
CA ALA A 51 -6.39 -28.27 10.30
C ALA A 51 -6.50 -26.78 10.69
N LYS A 52 -5.41 -26.01 10.54
CA LYS A 52 -5.43 -24.55 10.79
C LYS A 52 -6.39 -23.81 9.86
N VAL A 53 -6.55 -24.25 8.62
CA VAL A 53 -7.52 -23.64 7.69
C VAL A 53 -8.91 -23.77 8.30
N TRP A 54 -9.26 -24.97 8.74
CA TRP A 54 -10.58 -25.28 9.31
C TRP A 54 -10.87 -24.63 10.65
N GLU A 55 -9.86 -24.49 11.53
CA GLU A 55 -10.00 -23.72 12.77
C GLU A 55 -10.34 -22.24 12.51
N ASN A 56 -9.94 -21.72 11.35
CA ASN A 56 -10.18 -20.33 10.96
C ASN A 56 -11.43 -20.14 10.08
N ILE A 57 -12.02 -21.22 9.55
CA ILE A 57 -13.27 -21.15 8.80
C ILE A 57 -14.43 -21.22 9.80
N ASN A 58 -15.05 -20.07 10.07
CA ASN A 58 -16.34 -20.05 10.76
C ASN A 58 -17.46 -20.36 9.74
N LEU A 59 -17.91 -21.62 9.72
CA LEU A 59 -18.92 -22.12 8.78
C LEU A 59 -20.29 -21.42 8.92
N ASP A 60 -20.59 -20.81 10.07
CA ASP A 60 -21.84 -20.05 10.27
C ASP A 60 -21.84 -18.69 9.52
N ASN A 61 -20.67 -18.23 9.08
CA ASN A 61 -20.51 -17.03 8.26
C ASN A 61 -19.93 -17.39 6.89
N SER A 62 -20.79 -17.95 6.03
CA SER A 62 -20.56 -18.37 4.63
C SER A 62 -20.12 -17.25 3.65
N LYS A 63 -19.42 -16.22 4.12
CA LYS A 63 -18.86 -15.18 3.25
C LYS A 63 -17.54 -15.69 2.65
N ALA A 64 -17.50 -15.84 1.34
CA ALA A 64 -16.33 -16.26 0.54
C ALA A 64 -14.99 -15.60 0.95
N ARG A 65 -15.02 -14.36 1.47
CA ARG A 65 -13.84 -13.65 1.97
C ARG A 65 -13.11 -14.38 3.11
N TYR A 66 -13.82 -15.09 4.00
CA TYR A 66 -13.18 -15.81 5.12
C TYR A 66 -12.47 -17.08 4.66
N ILE A 67 -12.96 -17.70 3.59
CA ILE A 67 -12.35 -18.90 3.00
C ILE A 67 -10.98 -18.55 2.41
N PHE A 68 -10.87 -17.44 1.67
CA PHE A 68 -9.59 -17.00 1.09
C PHE A 68 -8.52 -16.72 2.15
N GLU A 69 -8.87 -15.97 3.20
CA GLU A 69 -7.92 -15.66 4.29
C GLU A 69 -7.50 -16.92 5.06
N ALA A 70 -8.39 -17.91 5.17
CA ALA A 70 -8.05 -19.18 5.82
C ALA A 70 -7.05 -19.99 4.98
N TRP A 71 -7.23 -20.06 3.66
CA TRP A 71 -6.32 -20.79 2.77
C TRP A 71 -4.94 -20.13 2.67
N LYS A 72 -4.86 -18.80 2.72
CA LYS A 72 -3.57 -18.10 2.80
C LYS A 72 -2.75 -18.52 4.04
N LYS A 73 -3.41 -18.84 5.15
CA LYS A 73 -2.75 -19.34 6.39
C LYS A 73 -2.30 -20.80 6.31
N ALA A 74 -2.75 -21.55 5.30
CA ALA A 74 -2.32 -22.94 5.09
C ALA A 74 -0.82 -23.02 4.78
N ASP A 75 -0.23 -21.95 4.24
CA ASP A 75 1.19 -21.89 3.86
C ASP A 75 1.53 -23.06 2.93
N ILE A 76 0.75 -23.24 1.85
CA ILE A 76 0.96 -24.33 0.89
C ILE A 76 2.30 -24.08 0.18
N PRO A 77 3.20 -25.10 0.10
CA PRO A 77 4.49 -24.93 -0.58
C PRO A 77 4.30 -24.53 -2.05
N HIS A 78 5.07 -23.57 -2.55
CA HIS A 78 4.96 -23.09 -3.95
C HIS A 78 5.32 -24.16 -5.00
N THR A 79 6.17 -25.12 -4.62
CA THR A 79 6.52 -26.28 -5.43
C THR A 79 6.38 -27.53 -4.57
N MET A 80 5.91 -28.63 -5.16
CA MET A 80 5.58 -29.84 -4.43
C MET A 80 5.62 -31.07 -5.34
N SER A 81 5.65 -32.26 -4.74
CA SER A 81 5.52 -33.52 -5.48
C SER A 81 4.09 -33.68 -6.04
N ARG A 82 3.91 -34.52 -7.07
CA ARG A 82 2.57 -34.86 -7.60
C ARG A 82 1.63 -35.41 -6.53
N GLN A 83 2.16 -36.20 -5.59
CA GLN A 83 1.38 -36.76 -4.49
C GLN A 83 0.86 -35.67 -3.54
N GLU A 84 1.72 -34.72 -3.16
CA GLU A 84 1.33 -33.57 -2.34
C GLU A 84 0.36 -32.65 -3.09
N ALA A 85 0.54 -32.48 -4.40
CA ALA A 85 -0.36 -31.69 -5.23
C ALA A 85 -1.78 -32.28 -5.29
N ASN A 86 -1.89 -33.60 -5.44
CA ASN A 86 -3.19 -34.28 -5.38
C ASN A 86 -3.86 -34.09 -4.00
N PHE A 87 -3.09 -34.18 -2.92
CA PHE A 87 -3.58 -33.90 -1.57
C PHE A 87 -4.21 -32.50 -1.47
N TRP A 88 -3.47 -31.45 -1.86
CA TRP A 88 -3.96 -30.08 -1.76
C TRP A 88 -5.11 -29.77 -2.73
N LEU A 89 -5.08 -30.29 -3.96
CA LEU A 89 -6.19 -30.17 -4.90
C LEU A 89 -7.47 -30.79 -4.32
N THR A 90 -7.36 -31.98 -3.75
CA THR A 90 -8.49 -32.66 -3.09
C THR A 90 -8.97 -31.87 -1.88
N ALA A 91 -8.08 -31.38 -1.03
CA ALA A 91 -8.42 -30.59 0.14
C ALA A 91 -9.17 -29.30 -0.22
N ILE A 92 -8.74 -28.60 -1.27
CA ILE A 92 -9.40 -27.36 -1.71
C ILE A 92 -10.76 -27.63 -2.35
N THR A 93 -10.91 -28.71 -3.13
CA THR A 93 -12.12 -28.95 -3.94
C THR A 93 -13.21 -29.80 -3.29
N THR A 94 -12.93 -30.48 -2.17
CA THR A 94 -13.93 -31.33 -1.49
C THR A 94 -14.61 -30.64 -0.30
N ASN A 95 -13.96 -29.64 0.30
CA ASN A 95 -14.39 -29.02 1.57
C ASN A 95 -14.49 -30.04 2.72
N GLU A 96 -13.71 -31.12 2.65
CA GLU A 96 -13.72 -32.13 3.69
C GLU A 96 -12.81 -31.76 4.85
N ARG A 97 -13.23 -32.14 6.06
CA ARG A 97 -12.40 -32.00 7.26
C ARG A 97 -11.11 -32.82 7.11
N PRO A 98 -10.00 -32.41 7.73
CA PRO A 98 -8.69 -33.05 7.54
C PRO A 98 -8.69 -34.57 7.80
N THR A 99 -9.54 -35.03 8.72
CA THR A 99 -9.65 -36.44 9.10
C THR A 99 -10.21 -37.35 8.01
N ASN A 100 -10.85 -36.78 6.99
CA ASN A 100 -11.58 -37.53 5.96
C ASN A 100 -10.88 -37.54 4.60
N ILE A 101 -9.78 -36.81 4.45
CA ILE A 101 -9.03 -36.77 3.19
C ILE A 101 -8.19 -38.04 3.08
N ASP A 102 -8.76 -39.03 2.40
CA ASP A 102 -8.00 -40.19 2.00
C ASP A 102 -7.15 -39.85 0.77
N LEU A 103 -5.89 -40.28 0.76
CA LEU A 103 -5.03 -40.07 -0.40
C LEU A 103 -5.44 -41.10 -1.45
N CYS A 104 -6.14 -40.66 -2.48
CA CYS A 104 -6.29 -41.52 -3.65
C CYS A 104 -4.91 -41.63 -4.33
N GLU A 105 -4.32 -42.82 -4.32
CA GLU A 105 -3.05 -43.11 -5.00
C GLU A 105 -3.17 -43.06 -6.53
N SER A 106 -4.40 -42.97 -7.06
CA SER A 106 -4.63 -42.86 -8.50
C SER A 106 -4.18 -41.50 -9.04
N ASP A 107 -3.53 -41.51 -10.20
CA ASP A 107 -3.25 -40.29 -10.97
C ASP A 107 -4.53 -39.49 -11.25
N VAL A 108 -4.51 -38.20 -10.92
CA VAL A 108 -5.60 -37.27 -11.25
C VAL A 108 -5.45 -36.83 -12.70
N THR A 109 -6.50 -36.99 -13.50
CA THR A 109 -6.52 -36.48 -14.88
C THR A 109 -6.87 -35.00 -14.94
N LEU A 110 -6.54 -34.33 -16.04
CA LEU A 110 -6.91 -32.94 -16.28
C LEU A 110 -8.45 -32.74 -16.20
N GLN A 111 -9.22 -33.67 -16.75
CA GLN A 111 -10.69 -33.60 -16.73
C GLN A 111 -11.24 -33.81 -15.32
N ASP A 112 -10.63 -34.66 -14.49
CA ASP A 112 -11.01 -34.80 -13.08
C ASP A 112 -10.76 -33.53 -12.29
N ALA A 113 -9.58 -32.93 -12.44
CA ALA A 113 -9.25 -31.66 -11.78
C ALA A 113 -10.21 -30.55 -12.21
N ARG A 114 -10.46 -30.43 -13.53
CA ARG A 114 -11.42 -29.48 -14.09
C ARG A 114 -12.82 -29.67 -13.51
N ARG A 115 -13.32 -30.92 -13.49
CA ARG A 115 -14.64 -31.25 -12.95
C ARG A 115 -14.76 -30.85 -11.48
N ARG A 116 -13.77 -31.20 -10.64
CA ARG A 116 -13.75 -30.86 -9.21
C ARG A 116 -13.79 -29.35 -8.97
N VAL A 117 -13.03 -28.60 -9.76
CA VAL A 117 -13.01 -27.13 -9.70
C VAL A 117 -14.37 -26.56 -10.11
N ILE A 118 -14.97 -27.04 -11.20
CA ILE A 118 -16.32 -26.62 -11.64
C ILE A 118 -17.39 -26.94 -10.58
N GLU A 119 -17.36 -28.14 -10.01
CA GLU A 119 -18.28 -28.56 -8.94
C GLU A 119 -18.14 -27.67 -7.69
N TRP A 120 -16.91 -27.25 -7.36
CA TRP A 120 -16.68 -26.28 -6.29
C TRP A 120 -17.34 -24.93 -6.57
N CYS A 121 -17.11 -24.36 -7.76
CA CYS A 121 -17.71 -23.10 -8.19
C CYS A 121 -19.24 -23.15 -8.15
N GLY A 122 -19.82 -24.28 -8.56
CA GLY A 122 -21.26 -24.52 -8.55
C GLY A 122 -21.90 -24.43 -7.17
N LYS A 123 -21.12 -24.58 -6.09
CA LYS A 123 -21.59 -24.38 -4.70
C LYS A 123 -21.66 -22.91 -4.29
N GLY A 124 -21.37 -21.97 -5.20
CA GLY A 124 -21.35 -20.53 -4.92
C GLY A 124 -20.18 -20.10 -4.02
N LEU A 125 -19.21 -20.99 -3.79
CA LEU A 125 -17.99 -20.71 -3.04
C LEU A 125 -16.93 -20.20 -4.01
N GLY A 126 -16.19 -19.16 -3.59
CA GLY A 126 -15.02 -18.73 -4.35
C GLY A 126 -13.90 -19.77 -4.27
N ILE A 127 -13.11 -19.92 -5.33
CA ILE A 127 -11.93 -20.78 -5.33
C ILE A 127 -10.75 -19.98 -4.76
N PRO A 128 -10.04 -20.49 -3.74
CA PRO A 128 -8.86 -19.80 -3.23
C PRO A 128 -7.74 -19.73 -4.30
N PRO A 129 -7.00 -18.62 -4.41
CA PRO A 129 -5.87 -18.49 -5.34
C PRO A 129 -4.84 -19.63 -5.24
N GLU A 130 -4.68 -20.20 -4.04
CA GLU A 130 -3.79 -21.31 -3.75
C GLU A 130 -4.09 -22.57 -4.58
N ILE A 131 -5.28 -22.69 -5.19
CA ILE A 131 -5.62 -23.81 -6.10
C ILE A 131 -4.63 -23.95 -7.26
N MET A 132 -4.03 -22.84 -7.69
CA MET A 132 -3.13 -22.84 -8.84
C MET A 132 -1.82 -23.56 -8.54
N ILE A 133 -1.42 -23.63 -7.27
CA ILE A 133 -0.19 -24.28 -6.84
C ILE A 133 -0.22 -25.80 -7.14
N PRO A 134 -1.21 -26.58 -6.65
CA PRO A 134 -1.28 -28.00 -6.99
C PRO A 134 -1.58 -28.22 -8.48
N ILE A 135 -2.36 -27.35 -9.14
CA ILE A 135 -2.59 -27.45 -10.60
C ILE A 135 -1.27 -27.42 -11.36
N ALA A 136 -0.40 -26.45 -11.06
CA ALA A 136 0.89 -26.30 -11.74
C ALA A 136 1.88 -27.44 -11.47
N SER A 137 1.67 -28.18 -10.38
CA SER A 137 2.48 -29.36 -10.06
C SER A 137 1.95 -30.64 -10.72
N LEU A 138 0.70 -30.64 -11.19
CA LEU A 138 0.03 -31.80 -11.80
C LEU A 138 -0.05 -31.72 -13.33
N PHE A 139 -0.24 -30.52 -13.87
CA PHE A 139 -0.61 -30.27 -15.27
C PHE A 139 0.11 -29.06 -15.87
N SER A 140 0.05 -28.94 -17.19
CA SER A 140 0.31 -27.65 -17.86
C SER A 140 -0.74 -26.63 -17.43
N VAL A 141 -0.28 -25.49 -16.91
CA VAL A 141 -1.16 -24.45 -16.36
C VAL A 141 -2.05 -23.85 -17.44
N ILE A 142 -1.51 -23.62 -18.65
CA ILE A 142 -2.30 -23.02 -19.73
C ILE A 142 -3.36 -23.98 -20.27
N GLU A 143 -3.03 -25.26 -20.39
CA GLU A 143 -4.00 -26.29 -20.80
C GLU A 143 -5.14 -26.38 -19.78
N PHE A 144 -4.83 -26.32 -18.48
CA PHE A 144 -5.85 -26.29 -17.44
C PHE A 144 -6.71 -25.03 -17.51
N ILE A 145 -6.10 -23.85 -17.64
CA ILE A 145 -6.80 -22.57 -17.74
C ILE A 145 -7.73 -22.57 -18.95
N VAL A 146 -7.24 -22.95 -20.13
CA VAL A 146 -8.05 -23.01 -21.33
C VAL A 146 -9.14 -24.06 -21.21
N ALA A 147 -8.85 -25.28 -20.72
CA ALA A 147 -9.89 -26.27 -20.48
C ALA A 147 -10.97 -25.75 -19.51
N LEU A 148 -10.59 -24.99 -18.48
CA LEU A 148 -11.53 -24.38 -17.55
C LEU A 148 -12.39 -23.29 -18.23
N PHE A 149 -11.82 -22.52 -19.17
CA PHE A 149 -12.53 -21.43 -19.85
C PHE A 149 -13.23 -21.86 -21.15
N GLU A 150 -12.90 -23.00 -21.75
CA GLU A 150 -13.64 -23.70 -22.81
C GLU A 150 -15.01 -24.22 -22.36
N ILE A 151 -15.55 -23.68 -21.27
CA ILE A 151 -16.98 -23.69 -21.03
C ILE A 151 -17.60 -22.95 -22.23
N LYS A 152 -18.00 -23.70 -23.27
CA LYS A 152 -19.21 -23.36 -24.02
C LYS A 152 -20.21 -22.96 -22.92
N PRO A 153 -20.83 -21.78 -22.96
CA PRO A 153 -21.95 -21.53 -22.08
C PRO A 153 -22.86 -22.72 -22.30
N LEU A 154 -22.90 -23.66 -21.35
CA LEU A 154 -23.89 -24.72 -21.33
C LEU A 154 -25.20 -23.96 -21.50
N GLU A 155 -25.81 -23.96 -22.67
CA GLU A 155 -27.07 -23.24 -22.85
C GLU A 155 -28.11 -23.72 -21.81
N ASP A 156 -27.87 -24.90 -21.24
CA ASP A 156 -28.54 -25.48 -20.07
C ASP A 156 -28.16 -24.90 -18.70
N TRP A 157 -26.97 -24.36 -18.45
CA TRP A 157 -26.62 -23.76 -17.14
C TRP A 157 -27.31 -22.41 -16.94
N GLU A 158 -27.33 -21.55 -17.96
CA GLU A 158 -28.12 -20.31 -17.93
C GLU A 158 -29.61 -20.62 -17.84
N LYS A 159 -30.12 -21.59 -18.61
CA LYS A 159 -31.52 -22.02 -18.50
C LYS A 159 -31.85 -22.60 -17.12
N LYS A 160 -30.97 -23.40 -16.52
CA LYS A 160 -31.18 -23.98 -15.17
C LYS A 160 -31.14 -22.94 -14.06
N LEU A 161 -30.26 -21.93 -14.13
CA LEU A 161 -30.23 -20.85 -13.14
C LEU A 161 -31.45 -19.92 -13.27
N VAL A 162 -31.81 -19.54 -14.50
CA VAL A 162 -32.99 -18.72 -14.77
C VAL A 162 -34.28 -19.41 -14.32
N SER A 163 -34.41 -20.72 -14.57
CA SER A 163 -35.57 -21.52 -14.12
C SER A 163 -35.59 -21.79 -12.61
N ALA A 164 -34.44 -21.77 -11.94
CA ALA A 164 -34.35 -21.88 -10.48
C ALA A 164 -34.66 -20.56 -9.75
N GLY A 165 -35.08 -19.50 -10.45
CA GLY A 165 -35.33 -18.18 -9.87
C GLY A 165 -34.06 -17.47 -9.40
N VAL A 166 -32.89 -18.00 -9.80
CA VAL A 166 -31.59 -17.43 -9.51
C VAL A 166 -31.35 -16.31 -10.53
N THR A 167 -31.61 -15.07 -10.11
CA THR A 167 -31.18 -13.90 -10.88
C THR A 167 -29.67 -14.00 -11.13
N LEU A 168 -29.17 -13.47 -12.25
CA LEU A 168 -27.73 -13.31 -12.62
C LEU A 168 -26.85 -12.56 -11.58
N ARG A 169 -27.30 -12.44 -10.34
CA ARG A 169 -26.55 -12.00 -9.17
C ARG A 169 -25.63 -13.08 -8.58
N ASP A 170 -25.45 -14.20 -9.27
CA ASP A 170 -24.82 -15.39 -8.73
C ASP A 170 -23.33 -15.50 -9.05
N ARG A 171 -22.59 -14.96 -8.08
CA ARG A 171 -21.15 -14.87 -7.81
C ARG A 171 -20.28 -16.09 -8.13
N GLY A 172 -20.80 -17.24 -8.56
CA GLY A 172 -20.04 -18.48 -8.68
C GLY A 172 -18.94 -18.46 -9.76
N THR A 173 -19.28 -18.07 -11.00
CA THR A 173 -18.34 -18.06 -12.13
C THR A 173 -17.33 -16.92 -12.04
N ASP A 174 -17.77 -15.76 -11.55
CA ASP A 174 -16.93 -14.59 -11.29
C ASP A 174 -15.95 -14.82 -10.13
N LEU A 175 -16.39 -15.43 -9.02
CA LEU A 175 -15.49 -15.76 -7.91
C LEU A 175 -14.49 -16.88 -8.25
N ALA A 176 -14.90 -17.82 -9.11
CA ALA A 176 -14.04 -18.86 -9.62
C ALA A 176 -12.90 -18.29 -10.47
N SER A 177 -13.23 -17.41 -11.42
CA SER A 177 -12.23 -16.80 -12.27
C SER A 177 -11.30 -15.88 -11.46
N ARG A 178 -11.82 -15.11 -10.50
CA ARG A 178 -10.98 -14.30 -9.59
C ARG A 178 -9.87 -15.11 -8.94
N GLY A 179 -10.22 -16.24 -8.32
CA GLY A 179 -9.25 -17.11 -7.66
C GLY A 179 -8.17 -17.62 -8.61
N ILE A 180 -8.58 -18.11 -9.77
CA ILE A 180 -7.66 -18.65 -10.79
C ILE A 180 -6.73 -17.56 -11.34
N ILE A 181 -7.27 -16.39 -11.70
CA ILE A 181 -6.49 -15.26 -12.24
C ILE A 181 -5.51 -14.73 -11.18
N GLU A 182 -5.97 -14.58 -9.94
CA GLU A 182 -5.13 -14.17 -8.81
C GLU A 182 -4.03 -15.19 -8.53
N GLY A 183 -4.38 -16.48 -8.51
CA GLY A 183 -3.47 -17.58 -8.24
C GLY A 183 -2.43 -17.73 -9.34
N PHE A 184 -2.83 -17.57 -10.61
CA PHE A 184 -1.89 -17.55 -11.73
C PHE A 184 -0.87 -16.43 -11.55
N ARG A 185 -1.33 -15.24 -11.19
CA ARG A 185 -0.47 -14.07 -11.03
C ARG A 185 0.51 -14.19 -9.86
N ILE A 186 0.07 -14.71 -8.71
CA ILE A 186 0.90 -14.79 -7.51
C ILE A 186 1.81 -16.02 -7.55
N TYR A 187 1.27 -17.18 -7.92
CA TYR A 187 1.95 -18.45 -7.70
C TYR A 187 2.64 -19.02 -8.95
N ILE A 188 2.24 -18.58 -10.15
CA ILE A 188 2.73 -19.15 -11.41
C ILE A 188 3.61 -18.15 -12.16
N LEU A 189 3.03 -17.01 -12.54
CA LEU A 189 3.66 -16.00 -13.39
C LEU A 189 5.07 -15.59 -12.95
N PRO A 190 5.37 -15.42 -11.64
CA PRO A 190 6.70 -14.98 -11.22
C PRO A 190 7.80 -15.97 -11.55
N TYR A 191 7.46 -17.25 -11.74
CA TYR A 191 8.41 -18.34 -11.92
C TYR A 191 8.47 -18.87 -13.37
N LEU A 192 7.72 -18.26 -14.29
CA LEU A 192 7.75 -18.63 -15.70
C LEU A 192 9.00 -18.08 -16.38
N THR A 193 9.69 -18.93 -17.12
CA THR A 193 10.76 -18.53 -18.05
C THR A 193 10.18 -17.86 -19.29
N ASP A 194 11.01 -17.14 -20.04
CA ASP A 194 10.57 -16.50 -21.29
C ASP A 194 10.11 -17.53 -22.34
N ALA A 195 10.72 -18.72 -22.35
CA ALA A 195 10.31 -19.83 -23.22
C ALA A 195 8.91 -20.33 -22.87
N GLU A 196 8.63 -20.57 -21.58
CA GLU A 196 7.30 -20.99 -21.11
C GLU A 196 6.25 -19.91 -21.41
N ILE A 197 6.57 -18.62 -21.21
CA ILE A 197 5.67 -17.53 -21.59
C ILE A 197 5.37 -17.56 -23.08
N GLN A 198 6.39 -17.75 -23.91
CA GLN A 198 6.20 -17.77 -25.36
C GLN A 198 5.33 -18.94 -25.80
N GLU A 199 5.51 -20.12 -25.21
CA GLU A 199 4.66 -21.29 -25.42
C GLU A 199 3.21 -20.99 -25.02
N MET A 200 3.00 -20.40 -23.84
CA MET A 200 1.66 -20.03 -23.36
C MET A 200 1.00 -18.99 -24.26
N ARG A 201 1.73 -17.99 -24.77
CA ARG A 201 1.23 -17.01 -25.73
C ARG A 201 0.77 -17.66 -27.02
N GLN A 202 1.58 -18.59 -27.56
CA GLN A 202 1.24 -19.32 -28.79
C GLN A 202 -0.04 -20.14 -28.61
N TYR A 203 -0.18 -20.80 -27.46
CA TYR A 203 -1.36 -21.58 -27.14
C TYR A 203 -2.61 -20.72 -26.91
N LEU A 204 -2.46 -19.56 -26.26
CA LEU A 204 -3.60 -18.68 -25.93
C LEU A 204 -4.11 -17.89 -27.14
N ARG A 205 -3.25 -17.52 -28.09
CA ARG A 205 -3.59 -16.63 -29.21
C ARG A 205 -4.83 -17.03 -30.02
N PRO A 206 -5.05 -18.29 -30.41
CA PRO A 206 -6.24 -18.70 -31.16
C PRO A 206 -7.56 -18.42 -30.44
N PHE A 207 -7.54 -18.32 -29.11
CA PHE A 207 -8.72 -18.07 -28.28
C PHE A 207 -9.02 -16.57 -28.10
N LEU A 208 -8.07 -15.68 -28.41
CA LEU A 208 -8.23 -14.23 -28.29
C LEU A 208 -8.71 -13.55 -29.58
N ASP A 209 -8.55 -14.21 -30.73
CA ASP A 209 -8.83 -13.67 -32.07
C ASP A 209 -10.32 -13.71 -32.46
N THR A 210 -11.15 -14.43 -31.71
CA THR A 210 -12.54 -14.67 -32.08
C THR A 210 -13.48 -13.63 -31.46
N GLN A 211 -14.08 -12.78 -32.31
CA GLN A 211 -15.19 -11.88 -31.91
C GLN A 211 -16.42 -12.60 -31.31
N GLN A 212 -16.42 -13.94 -31.30
CA GLN A 212 -17.46 -14.78 -30.70
C GLN A 212 -17.40 -14.84 -29.16
N HIS A 213 -16.33 -14.35 -28.53
CA HIS A 213 -16.05 -14.64 -27.12
C HIS A 213 -16.22 -13.43 -26.20
N LYS A 214 -17.39 -12.78 -26.28
CA LYS A 214 -17.84 -11.67 -25.41
C LYS A 214 -17.75 -11.94 -23.89
N TYR A 215 -17.52 -13.18 -23.47
CA TYR A 215 -17.53 -13.61 -22.07
C TYR A 215 -16.14 -13.99 -21.50
N TRP A 216 -15.05 -13.79 -22.24
CA TRP A 216 -13.73 -14.32 -21.89
C TRP A 216 -12.77 -13.23 -21.39
N LEU A 217 -13.25 -12.24 -20.64
CA LEU A 217 -12.43 -11.19 -20.03
C LEU A 217 -11.26 -11.77 -19.20
N ASN A 218 -11.47 -12.93 -18.58
CA ASN A 218 -10.45 -13.64 -17.81
C ASN A 218 -9.27 -14.11 -18.68
N LEU A 219 -9.49 -14.48 -19.95
CA LEU A 219 -8.37 -14.80 -20.84
C LEU A 219 -7.58 -13.56 -21.25
N TYR A 220 -8.23 -12.42 -21.40
CA TYR A 220 -7.51 -11.16 -21.63
C TYR A 220 -6.72 -10.72 -20.40
N ASP A 221 -7.17 -11.03 -19.18
CA ASP A 221 -6.37 -10.82 -17.97
C ASP A 221 -5.11 -11.71 -17.97
N ILE A 222 -5.22 -12.98 -18.39
CA ILE A 222 -4.03 -13.84 -18.58
C ILE A 222 -3.14 -13.30 -19.70
N ALA A 223 -3.72 -12.90 -20.83
CA ALA A 223 -2.98 -12.33 -21.97
C ALA A 223 -2.18 -11.08 -21.55
N ALA A 224 -2.77 -10.23 -20.72
CA ALA A 224 -2.11 -9.08 -20.11
C ALA A 224 -0.93 -9.44 -19.23
N MET A 225 -1.10 -10.44 -18.35
CA MET A 225 -0.03 -10.97 -17.52
C MET A 225 1.09 -11.61 -18.34
N LEU A 226 0.75 -12.18 -19.49
CA LEU A 226 1.72 -12.73 -20.45
C LEU A 226 2.31 -11.67 -21.37
N GLY A 227 1.92 -10.38 -21.31
CA GLY A 227 2.47 -9.33 -22.19
C GLY A 227 2.06 -9.48 -23.66
N MET A 228 0.85 -9.96 -23.94
CA MET A 228 0.26 -10.05 -25.29
C MET A 228 -0.32 -8.69 -25.72
N HIS A 229 0.57 -7.71 -25.86
CA HIS A 229 0.20 -6.31 -26.02
C HIS A 229 -0.58 -5.99 -27.30
N GLU A 230 -0.27 -6.67 -28.40
CA GLU A 230 -0.93 -6.44 -29.70
C GLU A 230 -2.38 -6.97 -29.66
N GLU A 231 -2.58 -8.14 -29.07
CA GLU A 231 -3.90 -8.73 -28.88
C GLU A 231 -4.78 -7.87 -27.96
N LEU A 232 -4.18 -7.24 -26.95
CA LEU A 232 -4.89 -6.28 -26.07
C LEU A 232 -5.21 -4.95 -26.76
N LEU A 233 -4.39 -4.51 -27.73
CA LEU A 233 -4.68 -3.29 -28.49
C LEU A 233 -5.96 -3.46 -29.32
N THR A 234 -6.15 -4.62 -29.96
CA THR A 234 -7.38 -4.94 -30.70
C THR A 234 -8.61 -4.92 -29.79
N LEU A 235 -8.49 -5.43 -28.57
CA LEU A 235 -9.55 -5.35 -27.56
C LEU A 235 -9.86 -3.89 -27.18
N GLN A 236 -8.82 -3.10 -26.94
CA GLN A 236 -8.92 -1.69 -26.57
C GLN A 236 -9.65 -0.87 -27.65
N GLU A 237 -9.33 -1.09 -28.93
CA GLU A 237 -10.01 -0.43 -30.07
C GLU A 237 -11.48 -0.82 -30.15
N THR A 238 -11.80 -2.10 -29.93
CA THR A 238 -13.19 -2.58 -29.87
C THR A 238 -13.99 -1.87 -28.77
N TRP A 239 -13.37 -1.62 -27.62
CA TRP A 239 -13.99 -0.91 -26.51
C TRP A 239 -14.22 0.57 -26.77
N LYS A 240 -13.24 1.25 -27.39
CA LYS A 240 -13.40 2.66 -27.83
C LYS A 240 -14.57 2.84 -28.78
N ASN A 241 -14.84 1.86 -29.63
CA ASN A 241 -15.95 1.87 -30.60
C ASN A 241 -17.32 1.49 -29.99
N GLY A 242 -17.52 1.70 -28.70
CA GLY A 242 -18.81 1.52 -28.02
C GLY A 242 -19.05 0.13 -27.43
N GLY A 243 -18.14 -0.83 -27.64
CA GLY A 243 -18.20 -2.15 -27.02
C GLY A 243 -18.15 -2.08 -25.49
N TYR A 244 -17.53 -1.04 -24.92
CA TYR A 244 -17.30 -0.87 -23.49
C TYR A 244 -18.57 -0.66 -22.64
N LYS A 245 -19.60 0.01 -23.16
CA LYS A 245 -20.83 0.33 -22.40
C LYS A 245 -21.62 -0.91 -21.95
N ALA A 246 -21.48 -2.03 -22.66
CA ALA A 246 -22.09 -3.30 -22.27
C ALA A 246 -21.44 -3.94 -21.03
N TYR A 247 -20.21 -3.53 -20.66
CA TYR A 247 -19.37 -4.18 -19.64
C TYR A 247 -19.10 -3.31 -18.41
N GLN A 248 -19.67 -2.10 -18.37
CA GLN A 248 -19.38 -1.09 -17.34
C GLN A 248 -19.70 -1.57 -15.90
N TYR A 249 -20.61 -2.53 -15.75
CA TYR A 249 -20.95 -3.14 -14.45
C TYR A 249 -19.94 -4.18 -13.95
N CYS A 250 -19.12 -4.76 -14.84
CA CYS A 250 -18.12 -5.78 -14.47
C CYS A 250 -16.73 -5.17 -14.26
N ILE A 251 -16.36 -4.11 -15.00
CA ILE A 251 -14.97 -3.64 -15.10
C ILE A 251 -14.51 -2.79 -13.91
N GLN A 252 -15.41 -2.17 -13.13
CA GLN A 252 -15.02 -1.42 -11.93
C GLN A 252 -14.26 -2.27 -10.88
N ALA A 253 -14.34 -3.60 -10.98
CA ALA A 253 -13.64 -4.52 -10.11
C ALA A 253 -12.36 -5.13 -10.73
N TYR A 254 -12.09 -5.00 -12.04
CA TYR A 254 -11.09 -5.83 -12.73
C TYR A 254 -10.35 -5.14 -13.88
N SER A 255 -9.44 -4.25 -13.54
CA SER A 255 -8.54 -3.57 -14.49
C SER A 255 -7.24 -4.33 -14.75
N ASN A 256 -7.15 -5.65 -14.46
CA ASN A 256 -5.91 -6.42 -14.65
C ASN A 256 -5.43 -6.38 -16.11
N HIS A 257 -6.34 -6.53 -17.08
CA HIS A 257 -5.99 -6.43 -18.50
C HIS A 257 -5.45 -5.05 -18.91
N VAL A 258 -5.88 -3.96 -18.25
CA VAL A 258 -5.37 -2.60 -18.52
C VAL A 258 -3.90 -2.51 -18.18
N PHE A 259 -3.47 -3.12 -17.06
CA PHE A 259 -2.05 -3.20 -16.69
C PHE A 259 -1.22 -4.07 -17.66
N GLY A 260 -1.83 -4.72 -18.64
CA GLY A 260 -1.15 -5.40 -19.73
C GLY A 260 -0.83 -4.54 -20.94
N PHE A 261 -1.12 -3.23 -20.93
CA PHE A 261 -0.82 -2.37 -22.08
C PHE A 261 0.69 -2.11 -22.24
N LYS A 262 1.11 -1.81 -23.47
CA LYS A 262 2.52 -1.78 -23.89
C LYS A 262 3.40 -0.68 -23.28
N SER A 263 2.85 0.22 -22.47
CA SER A 263 3.63 1.28 -21.81
C SER A 263 2.89 1.89 -20.63
N ALA A 264 3.64 2.52 -19.71
CA ALA A 264 3.10 3.29 -18.61
C ALA A 264 2.10 4.37 -19.10
N GLN A 265 2.44 5.10 -20.17
CA GLN A 265 1.58 6.14 -20.74
C GLN A 265 0.26 5.57 -21.28
N ALA A 266 0.29 4.39 -21.91
CA ALA A 266 -0.92 3.75 -22.42
C ALA A 266 -1.86 3.33 -21.27
N VAL A 267 -1.31 2.78 -20.18
CA VAL A 267 -2.06 2.45 -18.96
C VAL A 267 -2.66 3.71 -18.34
N GLU A 268 -1.83 4.73 -18.15
CA GLU A 268 -2.25 5.98 -17.51
C GLU A 268 -3.37 6.67 -18.29
N SER A 269 -3.16 6.92 -19.59
CA SER A 269 -4.15 7.58 -20.45
C SER A 269 -5.48 6.84 -20.42
N TRP A 270 -5.45 5.51 -20.55
CA TRP A 270 -6.68 4.71 -20.53
C TRP A 270 -7.43 4.81 -19.20
N MET A 271 -6.71 4.68 -18.08
CA MET A 271 -7.31 4.75 -16.74
C MET A 271 -7.95 6.11 -16.47
N ARG A 272 -7.29 7.20 -16.89
CA ARG A 272 -7.80 8.57 -16.75
C ARG A 272 -8.98 8.86 -17.67
N GLU A 273 -8.87 8.54 -18.97
CA GLU A 273 -9.93 8.75 -19.97
C GLU A 273 -11.24 8.05 -19.56
N ASN A 274 -11.14 6.85 -18.98
CA ASN A 274 -12.28 6.06 -18.54
C ASN A 274 -12.71 6.34 -17.10
N LYS A 275 -12.03 7.25 -16.39
CA LYS A 275 -12.31 7.64 -15.00
C LYS A 275 -12.33 6.46 -14.03
N PHE A 276 -11.42 5.51 -14.23
CA PHE A 276 -11.23 4.42 -13.28
C PHE A 276 -10.57 4.91 -11.99
N LEU A 277 -10.71 4.12 -10.94
CA LEU A 277 -10.04 4.33 -9.67
C LEU A 277 -9.26 3.06 -9.30
N LEU A 278 -8.20 3.23 -8.52
CA LEU A 278 -7.52 2.10 -7.87
C LEU A 278 -8.40 1.64 -6.70
N CYS A 279 -8.70 0.33 -6.64
CA CYS A 279 -9.69 -0.23 -5.73
C CYS A 279 -9.10 -1.18 -4.68
N SER A 280 -7.82 -1.53 -4.81
CA SER A 280 -7.10 -2.42 -3.90
C SER A 280 -5.62 -2.03 -3.75
N SER A 281 -4.98 -2.50 -2.67
CA SER A 281 -3.52 -2.38 -2.50
C SER A 281 -2.73 -2.95 -3.69
N THR A 282 -3.26 -4.03 -4.26
CA THR A 282 -2.77 -4.66 -5.49
C THR A 282 -2.75 -3.70 -6.68
N ASP A 283 -3.82 -2.91 -6.88
CA ASP A 283 -3.90 -1.95 -7.99
C ASP A 283 -2.89 -0.82 -7.80
N VAL A 284 -2.67 -0.37 -6.55
CA VAL A 284 -1.65 0.63 -6.23
C VAL A 284 -0.25 0.12 -6.55
N ARG A 285 0.07 -1.12 -6.17
CA ARG A 285 1.36 -1.75 -6.50
C ARG A 285 1.55 -1.89 -8.01
N ALA A 286 0.50 -2.32 -8.73
CA ALA A 286 0.51 -2.39 -10.19
C ALA A 286 0.74 -1.01 -10.82
N TRP A 287 0.05 0.02 -10.33
CA TRP A 287 0.20 1.40 -10.80
C TRP A 287 1.61 1.93 -10.56
N LEU A 288 2.18 1.69 -9.38
CA LEU A 288 3.56 2.07 -9.05
C LEU A 288 4.59 1.33 -9.91
N ALA A 289 4.39 0.03 -10.18
CA ALA A 289 5.26 -0.72 -11.09
C ALA A 289 5.27 -0.13 -12.52
N HIS A 290 4.18 0.49 -12.94
CA HIS A 290 4.08 1.15 -14.23
C HIS A 290 4.69 2.56 -14.21
N THR A 291 4.21 3.40 -13.30
CA THR A 291 4.39 4.85 -13.34
C THR A 291 5.49 5.35 -12.41
N GLU A 292 5.98 4.49 -11.50
CA GLU A 292 6.95 4.84 -10.47
C GLU A 292 6.49 6.08 -9.69
N TYR A 293 7.12 7.24 -9.94
CA TYR A 293 6.84 8.50 -9.26
C TYR A 293 6.03 9.50 -10.12
N SER A 294 5.77 9.19 -11.40
CA SER A 294 5.25 10.19 -12.35
C SER A 294 3.76 10.49 -12.20
N ALA A 295 2.98 9.57 -11.63
CA ALA A 295 1.52 9.66 -11.56
C ALA A 295 0.97 9.32 -10.16
N LEU A 296 1.66 9.79 -9.11
CA LEU A 296 1.25 9.56 -7.70
C LEU A 296 -0.08 10.28 -7.36
N ASP A 297 -0.44 11.31 -8.13
CA ASP A 297 -1.70 12.04 -8.03
C ASP A 297 -2.91 11.13 -8.19
N PHE A 298 -2.82 10.13 -9.07
CA PHE A 298 -3.90 9.19 -9.33
C PHE A 298 -4.16 8.26 -8.13
N ILE A 299 -3.11 7.90 -7.37
CA ILE A 299 -3.24 7.13 -6.13
C ILE A 299 -3.93 7.98 -5.07
N ARG A 300 -3.50 9.23 -4.88
CA ARG A 300 -4.16 10.19 -3.98
C ARG A 300 -5.64 10.32 -4.32
N ASP A 301 -5.98 10.55 -5.58
CA ASP A 301 -7.37 10.75 -6.01
C ASP A 301 -8.22 9.52 -5.75
N SER A 302 -7.68 8.32 -6.01
CA SER A 302 -8.33 7.05 -5.70
C SER A 302 -8.61 6.88 -4.20
N ILE A 303 -7.67 7.29 -3.33
CA ILE A 303 -7.86 7.27 -1.87
C ILE A 303 -8.94 8.27 -1.44
N LEU A 304 -8.89 9.51 -1.95
CA LEU A 304 -9.82 10.58 -1.59
C LEU A 304 -11.26 10.29 -2.05
N LEU A 305 -11.42 9.71 -3.24
CA LEU A 305 -12.71 9.33 -3.80
C LEU A 305 -13.25 8.02 -3.21
N SER A 306 -12.46 7.30 -2.40
CA SER A 306 -12.91 6.07 -1.78
C SER A 306 -14.04 6.32 -0.77
N ASN A 307 -15.21 5.75 -1.06
CA ASN A 307 -16.34 5.82 -0.14
C ASN A 307 -16.18 4.90 1.08
N ASN A 308 -15.29 3.92 1.01
CA ASN A 308 -15.06 2.93 2.06
C ASN A 308 -13.75 3.21 2.82
N LYS A 309 -13.86 3.54 4.11
CA LYS A 309 -12.70 3.83 4.98
C LYS A 309 -11.65 2.72 5.00
N LYS A 310 -12.08 1.44 4.98
CA LYS A 310 -11.16 0.30 4.98
C LYS A 310 -10.36 0.21 3.68
N ILE A 311 -11.02 0.42 2.54
CA ILE A 311 -10.36 0.43 1.23
C ILE A 311 -9.41 1.63 1.15
N GLY A 312 -9.85 2.82 1.55
CA GLY A 312 -8.99 4.01 1.60
C GLY A 312 -7.73 3.80 2.46
N ALA A 313 -7.84 3.13 3.61
CA ALA A 313 -6.69 2.75 4.44
C ALA A 313 -5.75 1.79 3.70
N GLU A 314 -6.29 0.74 3.07
CA GLU A 314 -5.51 -0.26 2.34
C GLU A 314 -4.73 0.36 1.16
N LEU A 315 -5.38 1.25 0.39
CA LEU A 315 -4.74 2.00 -0.69
C LEU A 315 -3.61 2.89 -0.17
N LEU A 316 -3.86 3.59 0.95
CA LEU A 316 -2.88 4.48 1.56
C LEU A 316 -1.70 3.71 2.15
N GLU A 317 -1.93 2.55 2.77
CA GLU A 317 -0.86 1.64 3.21
C GLU A 317 0.03 1.23 2.03
N ALA A 318 -0.55 0.85 0.89
CA ALA A 318 0.22 0.55 -0.31
C ALA A 318 0.96 1.79 -0.88
N PHE A 319 0.38 2.99 -0.76
CA PHE A 319 1.04 4.23 -1.18
C PHE A 319 2.28 4.54 -0.33
N THR A 320 2.34 4.08 0.93
CA THR A 320 3.52 4.27 1.79
C THR A 320 4.79 3.56 1.31
N LEU A 321 4.69 2.67 0.32
CA LEU A 321 5.84 2.01 -0.31
C LEU A 321 6.71 2.98 -1.13
N VAL A 322 6.20 4.19 -1.42
CA VAL A 322 6.94 5.25 -2.08
C VAL A 322 7.81 5.97 -1.05
N GLU A 323 9.12 5.90 -1.21
CA GLU A 323 10.12 6.58 -0.38
C GLU A 323 10.85 7.61 -1.22
N ALA A 324 10.12 8.67 -1.54
CA ALA A 324 10.58 9.73 -2.43
C ALA A 324 9.95 11.07 -2.02
N PRO A 325 10.64 12.20 -2.24
CA PRO A 325 10.10 13.51 -1.88
C PRO A 325 8.82 13.85 -2.64
N GLU A 326 8.63 13.31 -3.84
CA GLU A 326 7.45 13.49 -4.69
C GLU A 326 6.16 13.05 -3.97
N ALA A 327 6.22 12.10 -3.02
CA ALA A 327 5.06 11.65 -2.26
C ALA A 327 4.60 12.65 -1.19
N ALA A 328 5.48 13.53 -0.69
CA ALA A 328 5.20 14.35 0.48
C ALA A 328 4.00 15.31 0.32
N PRO A 329 3.84 16.03 -0.81
CA PRO A 329 2.67 16.88 -1.04
C PRO A 329 1.35 16.09 -0.99
N TYR A 330 1.32 14.91 -1.60
CA TYR A 330 0.15 14.03 -1.60
C TYR A 330 -0.17 13.52 -0.19
N MET A 331 0.84 13.12 0.58
CA MET A 331 0.66 12.68 1.97
C MET A 331 0.11 13.81 2.83
N LEU A 332 0.59 15.04 2.67
CA LEU A 332 0.07 16.19 3.40
C LEU A 332 -1.39 16.48 3.04
N GLU A 333 -1.77 16.44 1.76
CA GLU A 333 -3.17 16.59 1.36
C GLU A 333 -4.05 15.48 1.94
N LEU A 334 -3.56 14.25 1.95
CA LEU A 334 -4.28 13.12 2.54
C LEU A 334 -4.48 13.28 4.05
N ILE A 335 -3.58 13.94 4.78
CA ILE A 335 -3.82 14.29 6.19
C ILE A 335 -5.01 15.25 6.33
N LEU A 336 -5.15 16.19 5.40
CA LEU A 336 -6.19 17.23 5.45
C LEU A 336 -7.57 16.72 4.99
N ALA A 337 -7.60 15.82 4.00
CA ALA A 337 -8.85 15.47 3.31
C ALA A 337 -9.24 13.98 3.37
N SER A 338 -8.35 13.06 3.75
CA SER A 338 -8.67 11.62 3.80
C SER A 338 -9.50 11.26 5.04
N LYS A 339 -10.30 10.20 4.92
CA LYS A 339 -10.97 9.52 6.05
C LYS A 339 -9.99 8.74 6.95
N THR A 340 -8.71 8.63 6.55
CA THR A 340 -7.68 7.81 7.21
C THR A 340 -6.33 8.55 7.36
N PRO A 341 -6.32 9.75 7.95
CA PRO A 341 -5.15 10.65 7.91
C PRO A 341 -3.92 10.14 8.67
N LYS A 342 -4.10 9.22 9.64
CA LYS A 342 -3.03 8.73 10.51
C LYS A 342 -1.87 8.07 9.76
N ILE A 343 -2.17 7.32 8.70
CA ILE A 343 -1.13 6.61 7.93
C ILE A 343 -0.23 7.62 7.19
N ALA A 344 -0.84 8.62 6.54
CA ALA A 344 -0.09 9.68 5.87
C ALA A 344 0.71 10.56 6.86
N GLN A 345 0.13 10.86 8.03
CA GLN A 345 0.82 11.57 9.10
C GLN A 345 2.04 10.78 9.61
N GLN A 346 1.90 9.48 9.80
CA GLN A 346 3.01 8.63 10.19
C GLN A 346 4.10 8.63 9.11
N TRP A 347 3.75 8.50 7.84
CA TRP A 347 4.73 8.55 6.74
C TRP A 347 5.57 9.83 6.75
N LEU A 348 4.96 11.02 6.90
CA LEU A 348 5.68 12.29 6.95
C LEU A 348 6.63 12.39 8.16
N ASN A 349 6.24 11.85 9.31
CA ASN A 349 7.07 11.92 10.53
C ASN A 349 8.22 10.89 10.52
N ASP A 350 7.98 9.71 9.96
CA ASP A 350 8.98 8.63 9.91
C ASP A 350 10.04 8.89 8.82
N ARG A 351 9.76 9.80 7.86
CA ARG A 351 10.64 10.12 6.72
C ARG A 351 10.91 11.63 6.61
N PRO A 352 11.58 12.25 7.60
CA PRO A 352 11.78 13.70 7.62
C PRO A 352 12.55 14.21 6.40
N ASN A 353 13.52 13.45 5.87
CA ASN A 353 14.30 13.84 4.69
C ASN A 353 13.42 14.02 3.45
N HIS A 354 12.60 13.02 3.12
CA HIS A 354 11.68 13.07 1.99
C HIS A 354 10.58 14.12 2.20
N ALA A 355 10.02 14.17 3.42
CA ALA A 355 8.96 15.10 3.78
C ALA A 355 9.41 16.57 3.65
N ILE A 356 10.56 16.92 4.23
CA ILE A 356 11.10 18.27 4.21
C ILE A 356 11.40 18.70 2.77
N PHE A 357 12.12 17.87 2.01
CA PHE A 357 12.48 18.22 0.65
C PHE A 357 11.25 18.37 -0.26
N GLY A 358 10.34 17.40 -0.23
CA GLY A 358 9.14 17.44 -1.06
C GLY A 358 8.24 18.64 -0.77
N LEU A 359 8.06 18.99 0.51
CA LEU A 359 7.21 20.13 0.90
C LEU A 359 7.89 21.49 0.59
N ILE A 360 9.20 21.61 0.75
CA ILE A 360 9.93 22.82 0.34
C ILE A 360 9.82 22.99 -1.18
N SER A 361 10.08 21.94 -1.96
CA SER A 361 10.01 21.98 -3.42
C SER A 361 8.59 22.37 -3.90
N MET A 362 7.55 21.80 -3.30
CA MET A 362 6.15 22.16 -3.56
C MET A 362 5.87 23.66 -3.33
N LEU A 363 6.32 24.21 -2.20
CA LEU A 363 6.12 25.62 -1.84
C LEU A 363 6.92 26.56 -2.76
N CYS A 364 8.11 26.14 -3.19
CA CYS A 364 8.99 26.93 -4.04
C CYS A 364 8.49 27.00 -5.49
N HIS A 365 8.03 25.88 -6.05
CA HIS A 365 7.70 25.78 -7.48
C HIS A 365 6.20 25.87 -7.79
N LYS A 366 5.32 25.66 -6.80
CA LYS A 366 3.86 25.55 -7.03
C LYS A 366 3.50 24.53 -8.13
N ASN A 367 4.30 23.48 -8.26
CA ASN A 367 4.16 22.40 -9.23
C ASN A 367 3.16 21.32 -8.78
N TYR A 368 2.39 21.59 -7.73
CA TYR A 368 1.41 20.69 -7.16
C TYR A 368 0.01 21.31 -7.20
N SER A 369 -0.95 20.56 -7.72
CA SER A 369 -2.37 20.96 -7.73
C SER A 369 -3.16 20.04 -6.78
N PRO A 370 -3.67 20.56 -5.65
CA PRO A 370 -4.52 19.78 -4.75
C PRO A 370 -5.87 19.48 -5.39
N ALA A 371 -6.47 18.36 -4.99
CA ALA A 371 -7.77 17.91 -5.48
C ALA A 371 -8.93 18.43 -4.60
N ASN A 372 -8.80 18.29 -3.27
CA ASN A 372 -9.91 18.52 -2.34
C ASN A 372 -9.66 19.62 -1.29
N VAL A 373 -8.52 20.29 -1.34
CA VAL A 373 -8.18 21.41 -0.47
C VAL A 373 -7.73 22.62 -1.29
N SER A 374 -7.89 23.82 -0.75
CA SER A 374 -7.35 25.00 -1.43
C SER A 374 -5.82 25.01 -1.38
N GLN A 375 -5.18 25.59 -2.39
CA GLN A 375 -3.72 25.77 -2.43
C GLN A 375 -3.20 26.48 -1.16
N LYS A 376 -3.97 27.45 -0.65
CA LYS A 376 -3.63 28.17 0.58
C LYS A 376 -3.62 27.24 1.79
N GLN A 377 -4.67 26.45 1.99
CA GLN A 377 -4.74 25.49 3.10
C GLN A 377 -3.58 24.49 3.07
N LEU A 378 -3.24 23.96 1.90
CA LEU A 378 -2.10 23.06 1.75
C LEU A 378 -0.77 23.74 2.07
N SER A 379 -0.59 24.98 1.58
CA SER A 379 0.64 25.75 1.83
C SER A 379 0.82 26.09 3.31
N ASP A 380 -0.25 26.53 3.98
CA ASP A 380 -0.24 26.86 5.41
C ASP A 380 0.06 25.61 6.26
N ALA A 381 -0.53 24.46 5.89
CA ALA A 381 -0.25 23.17 6.53
C ALA A 381 1.21 22.72 6.33
N ALA A 382 1.77 22.93 5.13
CA ALA A 382 3.16 22.59 4.83
C ALA A 382 4.14 23.45 5.66
N ILE A 383 3.90 24.76 5.73
CA ILE A 383 4.70 25.67 6.58
C ILE A 383 4.62 25.24 8.04
N THR A 384 3.42 24.94 8.55
CA THR A 384 3.22 24.48 9.93
C THR A 384 3.99 23.19 10.22
N PHE A 385 3.94 22.23 9.29
CA PHE A 385 4.70 20.98 9.40
C PHE A 385 6.21 21.25 9.41
N LEU A 386 6.72 22.06 8.47
CA LEU A 386 8.15 22.38 8.38
C LEU A 386 8.66 23.12 9.62
N GLN A 387 7.89 24.07 10.17
CA GLN A 387 8.20 24.72 11.44
C GLN A 387 8.22 23.72 12.61
N SER A 388 7.34 22.71 12.61
CA SER A 388 7.40 21.63 13.59
C SER A 388 8.67 20.78 13.44
N MET A 389 9.19 20.60 12.23
CA MET A 389 10.44 19.89 11.98
C MET A 389 11.66 20.69 12.47
N VAL A 390 11.66 22.03 12.33
CA VAL A 390 12.68 22.90 12.95
C VAL A 390 12.71 22.67 14.47
N LYS A 391 11.55 22.69 15.13
CA LYS A 391 11.43 22.44 16.57
C LYS A 391 11.90 21.05 16.99
N LYS A 392 11.78 20.05 16.10
CA LYS A 392 12.28 18.68 16.30
C LYS A 392 13.78 18.52 16.01
N GLY A 393 14.50 19.60 15.69
CA GLY A 393 15.95 19.57 15.45
C GLY A 393 16.37 19.34 14.00
N HIS A 394 15.46 19.39 13.03
CA HIS A 394 15.79 19.24 11.60
C HIS A 394 16.15 20.56 10.90
N GLN A 395 16.60 21.57 11.65
CA GLN A 395 16.92 22.89 11.11
C GLN A 395 18.00 22.83 10.02
N SER A 396 19.14 22.19 10.28
CA SER A 396 20.25 22.11 9.32
C SER A 396 19.88 21.42 8.01
N LEU A 397 18.96 20.46 8.08
CA LEU A 397 18.41 19.81 6.89
C LEU A 397 17.54 20.78 6.07
N ILE A 398 16.67 21.54 6.73
CA ILE A 398 15.85 22.57 6.06
C ILE A 398 16.75 23.63 5.41
N GLU A 399 17.80 24.08 6.10
CA GLU A 399 18.81 25.01 5.58
C GLU A 399 19.46 24.48 4.30
N ALA A 400 20.00 23.26 4.36
CA ALA A 400 20.69 22.64 3.24
C ALA A 400 19.77 22.35 2.05
N VAL A 401 18.48 22.04 2.28
CA VAL A 401 17.49 21.94 1.18
C VAL A 401 17.20 23.30 0.56
N LEU A 402 16.97 24.34 1.36
CA LEU A 402 16.73 25.70 0.86
C LEU A 402 17.95 26.30 0.13
N GLU A 403 19.17 25.83 0.43
CA GLU A 403 20.38 26.22 -0.31
C GLU A 403 20.45 25.61 -1.70
N GLN A 404 19.91 24.40 -1.88
CA GLN A 404 19.87 23.71 -3.18
C GLN A 404 18.68 24.14 -4.04
N GLU A 405 17.66 24.74 -3.44
CA GLU A 405 16.41 25.07 -4.12
C GLU A 405 16.46 26.44 -4.80
N THR A 406 16.15 26.51 -6.09
CA THR A 406 16.26 27.73 -6.91
C THR A 406 14.92 28.42 -7.17
N GLY A 407 13.84 27.96 -6.55
CA GLY A 407 12.50 28.50 -6.77
C GLY A 407 12.32 29.96 -6.35
N ALA A 408 11.39 30.66 -7.01
CA ALA A 408 11.14 32.08 -6.82
C ALA A 408 10.75 32.46 -5.37
N ASN A 409 10.26 31.51 -4.57
CA ASN A 409 9.83 31.74 -3.19
C ASN A 409 10.85 31.32 -2.14
N THR A 410 12.04 30.81 -2.52
CA THR A 410 13.02 30.26 -1.57
C THR A 410 13.44 31.27 -0.50
N THR A 411 13.70 32.53 -0.86
CA THR A 411 14.09 33.59 0.11
C THR A 411 13.00 33.85 1.14
N ARG A 412 11.76 34.03 0.69
CA ARG A 412 10.61 34.24 1.56
C ARG A 412 10.36 33.03 2.46
N LEU A 413 10.49 31.82 1.92
CA LEU A 413 10.30 30.59 2.69
C LEU A 413 11.39 30.44 3.76
N ARG A 414 12.64 30.80 3.45
CA ARG A 414 13.74 30.85 4.42
C ARG A 414 13.42 31.78 5.58
N GLU A 415 12.93 32.99 5.32
CA GLU A 415 12.55 33.94 6.39
C GLU A 415 11.42 33.41 7.29
N ILE A 416 10.46 32.68 6.72
CA ILE A 416 9.32 32.11 7.47
C ILE A 416 9.73 30.92 8.34
N LEU A 417 10.58 30.04 7.82
CA LEU A 417 10.97 28.79 8.49
C LEU A 417 12.16 28.98 9.44
N LEU A 418 13.07 29.87 9.07
CA LEU A 418 14.33 30.16 9.74
C LEU A 418 14.40 31.66 10.02
N PRO A 419 13.46 32.22 10.82
CA PRO A 419 13.55 33.62 11.18
C PRO A 419 14.91 33.85 11.80
N ALA A 420 15.59 34.92 11.38
CA ALA A 420 16.88 35.31 11.94
C ALA A 420 16.74 35.25 13.46
N THR A 421 17.47 34.32 14.07
CA THR A 421 17.49 34.18 15.51
C THR A 421 18.01 35.52 16.02
N SER A 422 17.11 36.40 16.46
CA SER A 422 17.48 37.42 17.43
C SER A 422 18.03 36.58 18.58
N GLY A 423 19.36 36.54 18.71
CA GLY A 423 20.07 35.57 19.53
C GLY A 423 19.31 35.36 20.83
N VAL A 424 18.72 34.18 20.99
CA VAL A 424 18.00 33.84 22.21
C VAL A 424 19.08 33.74 23.27
N ILE A 425 19.25 34.80 24.05
CA ILE A 425 20.25 34.84 25.11
C ILE A 425 19.67 34.02 26.26
N TYR A 426 20.23 32.82 26.47
CA TYR A 426 19.85 31.99 27.60
C TYR A 426 20.38 32.58 28.89
N LEU A 427 19.64 32.36 29.98
CA LEU A 427 20.13 32.61 31.32
C LEU A 427 21.24 31.62 31.65
N ASP A 428 22.33 32.13 32.22
CA ASP A 428 23.48 31.40 32.73
C ASP A 428 23.72 31.76 34.20
N ALA A 429 24.81 31.25 34.79
CA ALA A 429 25.14 31.48 36.20
C ALA A 429 25.27 32.98 36.55
N GLU A 430 25.68 33.82 35.61
CA GLU A 430 25.92 35.25 35.84
C GLU A 430 24.71 36.12 35.48
N SER A 431 23.88 35.66 34.54
CA SER A 431 22.76 36.41 34.00
C SER A 431 21.39 36.00 34.56
N THR A 432 21.30 34.91 35.31
CA THR A 432 20.07 34.48 35.97
C THR A 432 19.70 35.47 37.09
N PRO A 433 18.51 36.12 37.05
CA PRO A 433 18.09 37.05 38.09
C PRO A 433 18.08 36.41 39.49
N THR A 434 18.37 37.20 40.52
CA THR A 434 18.52 36.73 41.91
C THR A 434 17.27 35.99 42.41
N TRP A 435 16.08 36.43 42.00
CA TRP A 435 14.82 35.76 42.34
C TRP A 435 14.74 34.35 41.74
N CYS A 436 15.23 34.18 40.51
CA CYS A 436 15.21 32.91 39.78
C CYS A 436 16.28 31.97 40.33
N GLN A 437 17.50 32.46 40.60
CA GLN A 437 18.53 31.68 41.31
C GLN A 437 18.05 31.18 42.67
N THR A 438 17.45 32.05 43.48
CA THR A 438 16.93 31.67 44.80
C THR A 438 15.86 30.59 44.70
N ALA A 439 14.97 30.68 43.71
CA ALA A 439 13.94 29.69 43.48
C ALA A 439 14.52 28.36 42.94
N LEU A 440 15.51 28.39 42.05
CA LEU A 440 16.18 27.21 41.51
C LEU A 440 16.98 26.45 42.58
N VAL A 441 17.69 27.16 43.46
CA VAL A 441 18.43 26.55 44.59
C VAL A 441 17.48 25.82 45.54
N LYS A 442 16.33 26.42 45.85
CA LYS A 442 15.25 25.80 46.64
C LYS A 442 14.53 24.64 45.94
N SER A 443 14.84 24.39 44.67
CA SER A 443 14.27 23.32 43.85
C SER A 443 15.32 22.27 43.44
N SER A 444 16.54 22.38 43.96
CA SER A 444 17.70 21.57 43.55
C SER A 444 17.54 20.10 43.94
N ASP A 445 16.84 19.85 45.04
CA ASP A 445 16.39 18.58 45.54
C ASP A 445 15.43 17.88 44.56
N LEU A 446 14.75 18.57 43.65
CA LEU A 446 13.81 17.94 42.71
C LEU A 446 14.49 17.19 41.54
N LYS A 447 15.82 17.27 41.38
CA LYS A 447 16.53 16.66 40.22
C LYS A 447 16.32 15.15 40.07
N HIS A 448 16.01 14.43 41.16
CA HIS A 448 15.75 12.98 41.15
C HIS A 448 14.36 12.60 40.63
N ILE A 449 13.44 13.56 40.47
CA ILE A 449 12.07 13.29 40.04
C ILE A 449 12.04 13.00 38.54
N GLN A 450 11.52 11.82 38.19
CA GLN A 450 11.40 11.38 36.81
C GLN A 450 10.24 12.10 36.12
N LEU A 451 10.51 12.74 34.98
CA LEU A 451 9.49 13.38 34.15
C LEU A 451 8.72 12.34 33.30
N PRO A 452 7.43 12.57 33.03
CA PRO A 452 6.69 11.76 32.05
C PRO A 452 7.37 11.79 30.68
N LYS A 453 7.31 10.68 29.93
CA LYS A 453 7.95 10.56 28.59
C LYS A 453 7.51 11.61 27.58
N TRP A 454 6.34 12.22 27.76
CA TRP A 454 5.80 13.26 26.87
C TRP A 454 6.27 14.68 27.24
N ALA A 455 6.79 14.89 28.46
CA ALA A 455 7.19 16.20 28.97
C ALA A 455 8.68 16.45 28.69
N ILE A 456 8.97 16.87 27.46
CA ILE A 456 10.33 17.04 26.95
C ILE A 456 10.67 18.53 26.85
N SER A 457 11.78 18.96 27.47
CA SER A 457 12.17 20.36 27.63
C SER A 457 12.28 21.15 26.31
N HIS A 458 12.77 20.51 25.24
CA HIS A 458 12.90 21.15 23.91
C HIS A 458 11.58 21.27 23.12
N ASN A 459 10.50 20.61 23.56
CA ASN A 459 9.20 20.69 22.90
C ASN A 459 8.30 21.82 23.42
N LEU A 460 8.74 22.54 24.46
CA LEU A 460 7.98 23.61 25.11
C LEU A 460 8.37 24.98 24.54
N PRO A 461 7.43 25.93 24.49
CA PRO A 461 7.77 27.32 24.19
C PRO A 461 8.76 27.87 25.22
N SER A 462 9.70 28.71 24.79
CA SER A 462 10.69 29.33 25.66
C SER A 462 10.02 30.18 26.73
N ILE A 463 10.35 29.93 28.00
CA ILE A 463 9.93 30.79 29.12
C ILE A 463 10.88 31.98 29.17
N THR A 464 10.35 33.19 29.04
CA THR A 464 11.16 34.41 28.92
C THR A 464 11.12 35.28 30.17
N THR A 465 12.27 35.85 30.53
CA THR A 465 12.44 36.86 31.58
C THR A 465 13.13 38.07 30.96
N GLY A 466 12.36 39.10 30.62
CA GLY A 466 12.88 40.25 29.86
C GLY A 466 13.33 39.84 28.46
N ASN A 467 14.60 40.10 28.10
CA ASN A 467 15.20 39.74 26.82
C ASN A 467 15.96 38.40 26.83
N LYS A 468 15.85 37.62 27.91
CA LYS A 468 16.54 36.34 28.09
C LYS A 468 15.56 35.19 28.32
N CYS A 469 16.01 33.96 28.08
CA CYS A 469 15.18 32.76 28.18
C CYS A 469 15.77 31.76 29.16
N LEU A 470 14.91 30.99 29.83
CA LEU A 470 15.36 29.86 30.63
C LEU A 470 16.13 28.86 29.75
N ASN A 471 17.25 28.35 30.27
CA ASN A 471 18.02 27.30 29.61
C ASN A 471 17.38 25.91 29.84
N THR A 472 17.91 24.88 29.17
CA THR A 472 17.37 23.51 29.23
C THR A 472 17.30 22.96 30.66
N GLU A 473 18.34 23.16 31.47
CA GLU A 473 18.38 22.67 32.86
C GLU A 473 17.30 23.35 33.72
N GLN A 474 17.13 24.66 33.54
CA GLN A 474 16.11 25.45 34.26
C GLN A 474 14.69 25.05 33.85
N ILE A 475 14.45 24.76 32.56
CA ILE A 475 13.15 24.27 32.07
C ILE A 475 12.83 22.90 32.65
N GLU A 476 13.80 21.99 32.73
CA GLU A 476 13.58 20.69 33.36
C GLU A 476 13.25 20.80 34.84
N ILE A 477 13.93 21.66 35.59
CA ILE A 477 13.62 21.91 37.01
C ILE A 477 12.22 22.53 37.16
N CYS A 478 11.82 23.41 36.23
CA CYS A 478 10.45 23.94 36.18
C CYS A 478 9.41 22.84 35.94
N LEU A 479 9.65 21.92 35.00
CA LEU A 479 8.74 20.81 34.74
C LEU A 479 8.61 19.87 35.94
N ARG A 480 9.72 19.59 36.64
CA ARG A 480 9.70 18.80 37.87
C ARG A 480 8.93 19.54 38.98
N SER A 481 9.11 20.86 39.09
CA SER A 481 8.37 21.70 40.03
C SER A 481 6.87 21.74 39.73
N LEU A 482 6.47 21.77 38.46
CA LEU A 482 5.06 21.70 38.04
C LEU A 482 4.43 20.37 38.38
N LYS A 483 5.16 19.26 38.26
CA LYS A 483 4.69 17.92 38.61
C LYS A 483 4.38 17.79 40.11
N GLU A 484 5.17 18.42 40.96
CA GLU A 484 4.98 18.43 42.42
C GLU A 484 4.02 19.54 42.90
N SER A 485 3.62 20.46 42.01
CA SER A 485 2.70 21.54 42.35
C SER A 485 1.25 21.07 42.34
N THR A 486 0.42 21.65 43.21
CA THR A 486 -1.04 21.57 43.08
C THR A 486 -1.62 22.96 42.78
N LEU A 487 -2.84 23.04 42.25
CA LEU A 487 -3.49 24.32 41.92
C LEU A 487 -3.60 25.25 43.13
N ASN A 488 -3.77 24.70 44.33
CA ASN A 488 -3.92 25.46 45.58
C ASN A 488 -2.59 25.68 46.32
N SER A 489 -1.52 25.01 45.90
CA SER A 489 -0.19 25.11 46.51
C SER A 489 0.88 24.97 45.41
N PRO A 490 1.13 26.04 44.63
CA PRO A 490 2.14 26.02 43.60
C PRO A 490 3.54 26.00 44.21
N HIS A 491 4.44 25.22 43.61
CA HIS A 491 5.84 25.19 44.02
C HIS A 491 6.45 26.61 43.92
N PRO A 492 7.34 27.02 44.85
CA PRO A 492 7.91 28.37 44.87
C PRO A 492 8.52 28.81 43.54
N LEU A 493 9.14 27.90 42.78
CA LEU A 493 9.65 28.19 41.44
C LEU A 493 8.54 28.51 40.43
N VAL A 494 7.44 27.75 40.46
CA VAL A 494 6.29 27.97 39.57
C VAL A 494 5.61 29.29 39.87
N ALA A 495 5.44 29.61 41.16
CA ALA A 495 4.89 30.90 41.60
C ALA A 495 5.80 32.08 41.21
N ALA A 496 7.12 31.92 41.38
CA ALA A 496 8.10 32.94 41.02
C ALA A 496 8.13 33.20 39.51
N LEU A 497 8.13 32.15 38.69
CA LEU A 497 8.07 32.27 37.22
C LEU A 497 6.76 32.92 36.77
N LYS A 498 5.63 32.55 37.36
CA LYS A 498 4.32 33.16 37.04
C LYS A 498 4.28 34.67 37.32
N ASN A 499 4.96 35.12 38.37
CA ASN A 499 4.95 36.53 38.78
C ASN A 499 5.98 37.39 38.04
N ASN A 500 7.02 36.79 37.44
CA ASN A 500 8.18 37.53 36.91
C ASN A 500 8.49 37.23 35.42
N CYS A 501 7.85 36.23 34.81
CA CYS A 501 7.98 35.93 33.39
C CYS A 501 6.75 36.46 32.63
N ASN A 502 6.97 36.97 31.43
CA ASN A 502 5.88 37.23 30.48
C ASN A 502 5.61 35.93 29.71
N SER A 503 4.36 35.49 29.72
CA SER A 503 3.87 34.30 29.01
C SER A 503 3.72 34.52 27.52
#